data_AF-A0A2L2XRN1-F1
#
_entry.id   AF-A0A2L2XRN1-F1
#
_cell.length_a   1.000
_cell.length_b   1.000
_cell.length_c   1.000
_cell.angle_alpha   90.00
_cell.angle_beta   90.00
_cell.angle_gamma   90.00
#
_symmetry.space_group_name_H-M   'P 1'
#
loop_
_entity.id
_entity.type
_entity.pdbx_description
1 polymer ?
#
loop_
_entity_poly.entity_id
_entity_poly.type
_entity_poly.pdbx_seq_one_letter_code
_entity_poly.pdbx_strand_id
1 'polypeptide(L)'
;MSTEDQLLITLEYWREYRTYFHLGNSWVVNESKAYIILRKVENILIKSGLFNLPKKALLESNSEIEVIVVDVSEQEIERPKKKTEIML
;
A
#
# COMPACT_ATOMS: atom_id res chain seq x y z
N MET A 1 0.84 -3.41 -20.61
CA MET A 1 0.80 -3.86 -19.21
C MET A 1 -0.66 -3.93 -18.82
N SER A 2 -1.11 -5.13 -18.44
CA SER A 2 -2.51 -5.42 -18.16
C SER A 2 -2.98 -4.75 -16.87
N THR A 3 -4.24 -4.93 -16.49
CA THR A 3 -4.74 -4.45 -15.19
C THR A 3 -4.24 -5.36 -14.06
N GLU A 4 -4.17 -6.65 -14.34
CA GLU A 4 -3.67 -7.71 -13.47
C GLU A 4 -2.20 -7.47 -13.11
N ASP A 5 -1.38 -7.09 -14.09
CA ASP A 5 0.03 -6.73 -13.89
C ASP A 5 0.16 -5.50 -12.98
N GLN A 6 -0.68 -4.47 -13.19
CA GLN A 6 -0.68 -3.25 -12.37
C GLN A 6 -1.01 -3.58 -10.91
N LEU A 7 -2.00 -4.45 -10.71
CA LEU A 7 -2.38 -4.96 -9.40
C LEU A 7 -1.24 -5.76 -8.76
N LEU A 8 -0.64 -6.69 -9.49
CA LEU A 8 0.42 -7.55 -8.97
C LEU A 8 1.66 -6.77 -8.56
N ILE A 9 2.11 -5.80 -9.38
CA ILE A 9 3.20 -4.87 -9.03
C ILE A 9 2.90 -4.14 -7.71
N THR A 10 1.66 -3.69 -7.54
CA THR A 10 1.25 -2.95 -6.34
C THR A 10 1.24 -3.85 -5.10
N LEU A 11 0.76 -5.09 -5.24
CA LEU A 11 0.74 -6.08 -4.16
C LEU A 11 2.16 -6.51 -3.75
N GLU A 12 3.08 -6.69 -4.71
CA GLU A 12 4.48 -6.97 -4.42
C GLU A 12 5.15 -5.84 -3.63
N TYR A 13 4.85 -4.58 -4.00
CA TYR A 13 5.32 -3.42 -3.23
C TYR A 13 4.80 -3.45 -1.79
N TRP A 14 3.49 -3.66 -1.57
CA TRP A 14 2.95 -3.66 -0.21
C TRP A 14 3.40 -4.85 0.63
N ARG A 15 3.64 -6.01 0.00
CA ARG A 15 4.12 -7.20 0.70
C ARG A 15 5.57 -7.09 1.14
N GLU A 16 6.43 -6.54 0.28
CA GLU A 16 7.90 -6.61 0.48
C GLU A 16 8.58 -5.26 0.57
N TYR A 17 7.84 -4.17 0.42
CA TYR A 17 8.34 -2.78 0.49
C TYR A 17 9.55 -2.50 -0.41
N ARG A 18 9.69 -3.24 -1.53
CA ARG A 18 10.81 -3.10 -2.47
C ARG A 18 10.85 -1.69 -3.07
N THR A 19 12.05 -1.17 -3.35
CA THR A 19 12.18 0.13 -4.01
C THR A 19 11.58 0.13 -5.41
N TYR A 20 11.13 1.29 -5.89
CA TYR A 20 10.58 1.42 -7.24
C TYR A 20 11.59 1.02 -8.33
N PHE A 21 12.88 1.22 -8.08
CA PHE A 21 13.95 0.71 -8.94
C PHE A 21 13.95 -0.82 -9.03
N HIS A 22 13.87 -1.53 -7.89
CA HIS A 22 13.82 -3.00 -7.87
C HIS A 22 12.56 -3.55 -8.54
N LEU A 23 11.41 -2.92 -8.31
CA LEU A 23 10.16 -3.27 -8.99
C LEU A 23 10.26 -3.00 -10.49
N GLY A 24 10.83 -1.87 -10.88
CA GLY A 24 11.08 -1.52 -12.27
C GLY A 24 11.93 -2.57 -12.98
N ASN A 25 13.02 -3.01 -12.34
CA ASN A 25 13.88 -4.05 -12.88
C ASN A 25 13.14 -5.40 -13.01
N SER A 26 12.35 -5.78 -12.00
CA SER A 26 11.60 -7.07 -12.00
C SER A 26 10.55 -7.14 -13.10
N TRP A 27 9.91 -6.00 -13.39
CA TRP A 27 8.81 -5.89 -14.37
C TRP A 27 9.24 -5.29 -15.72
N VAL A 28 10.53 -5.06 -15.91
CA VAL A 28 11.10 -4.45 -17.13
C VAL A 28 10.43 -3.11 -17.47
N VAL A 29 10.22 -2.28 -16.45
CA VAL A 29 9.71 -0.90 -16.57
C VAL A 29 10.67 0.07 -15.91
N ASN A 30 10.66 1.35 -16.32
CA ASN A 30 11.45 2.35 -15.60
C ASN A 30 10.84 2.62 -14.22
N GLU A 31 11.70 3.06 -13.30
CA GLU A 31 11.34 3.39 -11.92
C GLU A 31 10.13 4.34 -11.82
N SER A 32 10.12 5.40 -12.63
CA SER A 32 9.02 6.37 -12.63
C SER A 32 7.68 5.74 -13.03
N LYS A 33 7.68 4.75 -13.94
CA LYS A 33 6.46 4.04 -14.33
C LYS A 33 5.98 3.12 -13.22
N ALA A 34 6.87 2.42 -12.52
CA ALA A 34 6.51 1.65 -11.33
C ALA A 34 5.82 2.53 -10.27
N TYR A 35 6.38 3.71 -9.99
CA TYR A 35 5.74 4.70 -9.11
C TYR A 35 4.35 5.13 -9.61
N ILE A 36 4.21 5.48 -10.90
CA ILE A 36 2.93 5.91 -11.48
C ILE A 36 1.88 4.80 -11.39
N ILE A 37 2.25 3.55 -11.69
CA ILE A 37 1.37 2.38 -11.59
C ILE A 37 0.85 2.26 -10.16
N LEU A 38 1.76 2.26 -9.18
CA LEU A 38 1.40 2.10 -7.78
C LEU A 38 0.45 3.20 -7.31
N ARG A 39 0.78 4.47 -7.58
CA ARG A 39 -0.07 5.61 -7.24
C ARG A 39 -1.43 5.54 -7.93
N LYS A 40 -1.49 5.06 -9.17
CA LYS A 40 -2.77 4.92 -9.90
C LYS A 40 -3.66 3.87 -9.22
N VAL A 41 -3.13 2.68 -8.94
CA VAL A 41 -3.89 1.59 -8.29
C VAL A 41 -4.34 2.02 -6.90
N GLU A 42 -3.43 2.55 -6.09
CA GLU A 42 -3.74 3.05 -4.74
C GLU A 42 -4.89 4.08 -4.76
N ASN A 43 -4.81 5.07 -5.64
CA ASN A 43 -5.87 6.09 -5.75
C ASN A 43 -7.21 5.50 -6.19
N ILE A 44 -7.23 4.48 -7.04
CA ILE A 44 -8.47 3.80 -7.43
C ILE A 44 -9.07 3.07 -6.22
N LEU A 45 -8.26 2.32 -5.47
CA LEU A 45 -8.74 1.59 -4.29
C LEU A 45 -9.26 2.54 -3.21
N ILE A 46 -8.54 3.63 -2.93
CA ILE A 46 -8.99 4.66 -1.99
C ILE A 46 -10.33 5.26 -2.43
N LYS A 47 -10.46 5.62 -3.71
CA LYS A 47 -11.70 6.21 -4.26
C LYS A 47 -12.86 5.23 -4.28
N SER A 48 -12.60 3.92 -4.39
CA SER A 48 -13.65 2.91 -4.36
C SER A 48 -14.40 2.87 -3.04
N GLY A 49 -13.73 3.22 -1.93
CA GLY A 49 -14.28 3.13 -0.58
C GLY A 49 -14.56 1.70 -0.08
N LEU A 50 -14.39 0.67 -0.92
CA LEU A 50 -14.67 -0.73 -0.58
C LEU A 50 -13.74 -1.26 0.52
N PHE A 51 -12.54 -0.71 0.62
CA PHE A 51 -11.51 -1.10 1.58
C PHE A 51 -11.37 -0.10 2.74
N ASN A 52 -12.30 0.84 2.88
CA ASN A 52 -12.28 1.79 3.98
C ASN A 52 -12.60 1.07 5.28
N LEU A 53 -11.68 1.13 6.24
CA LEU A 53 -11.95 0.65 7.58
C LEU A 53 -13.04 1.51 8.24
N PRO A 54 -14.00 0.89 8.94
CA PRO A 54 -15.02 1.64 9.67
C PRO A 54 -14.34 2.43 10.79
N LYS A 55 -14.64 3.72 10.90
CA LYS A 55 -13.90 4.64 11.80
C LYS A 55 -14.04 4.31 13.29
N LYS A 56 -14.96 3.41 13.69
CA LYS A 56 -15.19 2.95 15.09
C LYS A 56 -15.80 1.55 15.26
N ALA A 57 -16.21 0.85 14.19
CA ALA A 57 -17.03 -0.38 14.33
C ALA A 57 -16.23 -1.64 14.72
N LEU A 58 -14.90 -1.65 14.55
CA LEU A 58 -14.05 -2.79 14.95
C LEU A 58 -14.00 -3.00 16.47
N LEU A 59 -14.37 -1.99 17.27
CA LEU A 59 -14.43 -2.08 18.74
C LEU A 59 -15.78 -2.60 19.25
N GLU A 60 -16.85 -2.52 18.45
CA GLU A 60 -18.23 -2.84 18.87
C GLU A 60 -18.77 -4.15 18.31
N SER A 61 -18.09 -4.77 17.34
CA SER A 61 -18.49 -6.07 16.81
C SER A 61 -18.14 -7.17 17.82
N ASN A 62 -19.16 -7.77 18.45
CA ASN A 62 -19.12 -9.07 19.13
C ASN A 62 -18.83 -10.24 18.14
N SER A 63 -17.96 -10.03 17.17
CA SER A 63 -17.46 -11.08 16.29
C SER A 63 -16.40 -11.87 17.03
N GLU A 64 -16.48 -13.19 16.97
CA GLU A 64 -15.38 -14.06 17.38
C GLU A 64 -14.15 -13.68 16.54
N ILE A 65 -13.22 -12.94 17.14
CA ILE A 65 -11.98 -12.55 16.48
C ILE A 65 -11.16 -13.83 16.36
N GLU A 66 -11.01 -14.34 15.14
CA GLU A 66 -10.00 -15.36 14.84
C GLU A 66 -8.62 -14.72 15.02
N VAL A 67 -8.01 -14.98 16.19
CA VAL A 67 -6.70 -14.42 16.53
C VAL A 67 -5.63 -15.22 15.79
N ILE A 68 -5.09 -14.62 14.74
CA ILE A 68 -3.91 -15.14 14.04
C ILE A 68 -2.68 -14.52 14.67
N VAL A 69 -1.82 -15.35 15.26
CA VAL A 69 -0.51 -14.90 15.76
C VAL A 69 0.45 -14.87 14.57
N VAL A 70 0.90 -13.68 14.20
CA VAL A 70 1.90 -13.47 13.15
C VAL A 70 3.17 -12.95 13.82
N ASP A 71 4.29 -13.63 13.60
CA ASP A 71 5.60 -13.11 13.96
C ASP A 71 5.96 -11.99 12.97
N VAL A 72 6.17 -10.77 13.48
CA VAL A 72 6.43 -9.59 12.66
C VAL A 72 7.82 -9.06 13.01
N SER A 73 8.71 -9.03 12.03
CA SER A 73 9.98 -8.31 12.13
C SER A 73 9.81 -6.88 11.62
N GLU A 74 10.21 -5.89 12.42
CA GLU A 74 10.28 -4.50 11.96
C GLU A 74 11.49 -4.31 11.03
N GLN A 75 11.28 -3.65 9.89
CA GLN A 75 12.36 -3.15 9.04
C GLN A 75 12.32 -1.62 9.04
N GLU A 76 13.50 -0.99 9.03
CA GLU A 76 13.59 0.45 8.89
C GLU A 76 13.00 0.88 7.55
N ILE A 77 11.99 1.75 7.59
CA ILE A 77 11.40 2.34 6.40
C ILE A 77 11.46 3.86 6.50
N GLU A 78 11.68 4.50 5.35
CA GLU A 78 11.61 5.96 5.25
C GLU A 78 10.14 6.39 5.31
N ARG A 79 9.65 6.66 6.51
CA ARG A 79 8.31 7.18 6.73
C ARG A 79 8.25 8.65 6.27
N PRO A 80 7.36 9.03 5.32
CA PRO A 80 7.16 10.43 4.98
C PRO A 80 6.73 11.22 6.22
N LYS A 81 7.54 12.17 6.65
CA LYS A 81 7.18 13.07 7.76
C LYS A 81 6.08 14.02 7.26
N LYS A 82 4.97 14.12 8.02
CA LYS A 82 3.96 15.14 7.73
C LYS A 82 4.61 16.52 7.84
N LYS A 83 4.58 17.30 6.75
CA LYS A 83 4.93 18.72 6.81
C LYS A 83 3.77 19.48 7.44
N THR A 84 4.02 20.10 8.60
CA THR A 84 3.15 21.14 9.16
C THR A 84 3.51 22.44 8.45
N GLU A 85 3.13 22.60 7.18
CA GLU A 85 3.18 23.92 6.54
C GLU A 85 1.95 24.70 7.00
N ILE A 86 2.15 25.56 8.01
CA ILE A 86 1.32 26.75 8.18
C ILE A 86 1.67 27.64 6.98
N MET A 87 0.77 27.70 6.00
CA MET A 87 0.83 28.69 4.92
C MET A 87 0.45 30.06 5.49
N LEU A 88 1.45 30.81 5.95
CA LEU A 88 1.33 32.27 6.16
C LEU A 88 1.13 32.99 4.82
#